data_AF-A0A9P4LLG2-F1
#
_entry.id   AF-A0A9P4LLG2-F1
#
_cell.length_a   1.000
_cell.length_b   1.000
_cell.length_c   1.000
_cell.angle_alpha   90.00
_cell.angle_beta   90.00
_cell.angle_gamma   90.00
#
_symmetry.space_group_name_H-M   'P 1'
#
loop_
_entity.id
_entity.type
_entity.pdbx_description
1 polymer ?
#
loop_
_entity_poly.entity_id
_entity_poly.type
_entity_poly.pdbx_seq_one_letter_code
_entity_poly.pdbx_strand_id
1 'polypeptide(L)'
;VDIITQEILKMAEKADPGGVRTMGVLTKPDLVSEVASQKAIKDLVLGKGEQLRLGYFVVKNHSADDAQSTMYERLAQENAFFS
;
A
#
# COMPACT_ATOMS: atom_id res chain seq x y z
N VAL A 1 -10.65 -8.92 -2.87
CA VAL A 1 -9.37 -8.78 -2.14
C VAL A 1 -8.42 -9.82 -2.72
N ASP A 2 -7.27 -9.37 -3.20
CA ASP A 2 -6.31 -10.17 -3.96
C ASP A 2 -5.69 -11.29 -3.10
N ILE A 3 -5.52 -12.48 -3.67
CA ILE A 3 -5.16 -13.71 -2.94
C ILE A 3 -3.74 -13.59 -2.33
N ILE A 4 -2.83 -12.93 -3.04
CA ILE A 4 -1.43 -12.75 -2.63
C ILE A 4 -1.31 -11.91 -1.35
N THR A 5 -2.12 -10.86 -1.23
CA THR A 5 -2.09 -9.95 -0.07
C THR A 5 -2.54 -10.67 1.21
N GLN A 6 -3.46 -11.64 1.10
CA GLN A 6 -3.96 -12.37 2.26
C GLN A 6 -2.95 -13.36 2.85
N GLU A 7 -2.11 -14.00 2.04
CA GLU A 7 -1.10 -14.93 2.56
C GLU A 7 -0.02 -14.21 3.36
N ILE A 8 0.46 -13.06 2.87
CA ILE A 8 1.48 -12.26 3.56
C ILE A 8 0.94 -11.73 4.89
N LEU A 9 -0.32 -11.28 4.92
CA LEU A 9 -0.96 -10.83 6.16
C LEU A 9 -1.09 -11.97 7.17
N LYS A 10 -1.48 -13.18 6.75
CA LYS A 10 -1.54 -14.36 7.65
C LYS A 10 -0.18 -14.75 8.19
N MET A 11 0.88 -14.65 7.37
CA MET A 11 2.25 -14.90 7.84
C MET A 11 2.70 -13.87 8.87
N ALA A 12 2.38 -12.59 8.62
CA ALA A 12 2.68 -11.51 9.55
C ALA A 12 1.90 -11.68 10.87
N GLU A 13 0.61 -12.01 10.81
CA GLU A 13 -0.22 -12.27 11.98
C GLU A 13 0.28 -13.48 12.80
N LYS A 14 0.74 -14.55 12.14
CA LYS A 14 1.35 -15.69 12.83
C LYS A 14 2.61 -15.30 13.62
N ALA A 15 3.38 -14.35 13.11
CA ALA A 15 4.59 -13.85 13.77
C ALA A 15 4.29 -12.74 14.80
N ASP A 16 3.28 -11.91 14.56
CA ASP A 16 2.86 -10.77 15.37
C ASP A 16 1.32 -10.73 15.52
N PRO A 17 0.75 -11.60 16.37
CA PRO A 17 -0.71 -11.73 16.52
C PRO A 17 -1.39 -10.45 17.01
N GLY A 18 -0.66 -9.59 17.71
CA GLY A 18 -1.18 -8.31 18.19
C GLY A 18 -1.03 -7.17 17.18
N GLY A 19 -0.41 -7.40 16.02
CA GLY A 19 -0.15 -6.38 15.00
C GLY A 19 0.62 -5.17 15.55
N VAL A 20 1.41 -5.35 16.61
CA VAL A 20 2.04 -4.27 17.39
C VAL A 20 3.29 -3.75 16.70
N ARG A 21 3.96 -4.62 15.94
CA ARG A 21 5.24 -4.39 15.27
C ARG A 21 5.16 -4.61 13.76
N THR A 22 3.95 -4.71 13.22
CA THR A 22 3.68 -4.92 11.80
C THR A 22 3.10 -3.63 11.21
N MET A 23 3.59 -3.24 10.03
CA MET A 23 3.13 -2.09 9.27
C MET A 23 2.80 -2.54 7.85
N GLY A 24 1.66 -2.13 7.33
CA GLY A 24 1.24 -2.47 5.97
C GLY A 24 1.69 -1.40 4.99
N VAL A 25 2.34 -1.80 3.90
CA VAL A 25 2.70 -0.89 2.80
C VAL A 25 2.07 -1.41 1.51
N LEU A 26 1.19 -0.61 0.94
CA LEU A 26 0.54 -0.86 -0.34
C LEU A 26 1.34 -0.19 -1.44
N THR A 27 1.69 -0.96 -2.46
CA THR A 27 2.50 -0.48 -3.59
C THR A 27 1.72 -0.52 -4.89
N LYS A 28 2.12 0.32 -5.86
CA LYS A 28 1.52 0.38 -7.20
C LYS A 28 0.01 0.68 -7.19
N PRO A 29 -0.43 1.78 -6.53
CA PRO A 29 -1.84 2.18 -6.48
C PRO A 29 -2.42 2.50 -7.87
N ASP A 30 -1.56 2.79 -8.84
CA ASP A 30 -1.88 3.08 -10.24
C ASP A 30 -2.45 1.88 -11.01
N LEU A 31 -2.12 0.64 -10.61
CA LEU A 31 -2.62 -0.57 -11.26
C LEU A 31 -4.02 -0.98 -10.79
N VAL A 32 -4.55 -0.34 -9.75
CA VAL A 32 -5.88 -0.64 -9.20
C VAL A 32 -6.92 0.08 -10.06
N SER A 33 -7.49 -0.62 -11.03
CA SER A 33 -8.50 -0.07 -11.96
C SER A 33 -9.91 -0.07 -11.37
N GLU A 34 -10.22 -1.00 -10.47
CA GLU A 34 -11.55 -1.13 -9.88
C GLU A 34 -11.81 -0.07 -8.81
N VAL A 35 -12.86 0.73 -8.99
CA VAL A 35 -13.28 1.77 -8.03
C VAL A 35 -13.56 1.18 -6.64
N ALA A 36 -14.11 -0.04 -6.58
CA ALA A 36 -14.36 -0.72 -5.30
C ALA A 36 -13.05 -1.04 -4.56
N SER A 37 -12.04 -1.51 -5.29
CA SER A 37 -10.72 -1.81 -4.74
C SER A 37 -9.96 -0.54 -4.32
N GLN A 38 -10.06 0.53 -5.10
CA GLN A 38 -9.52 1.84 -4.71
C GLN A 38 -10.17 2.36 -3.42
N LYS A 39 -11.49 2.24 -3.30
CA LYS A 39 -12.22 2.64 -2.09
C LYS A 39 -11.79 1.81 -0.88
N ALA A 40 -11.64 0.50 -1.04
CA ALA A 40 -11.18 -0.38 0.03
C ALA A 40 -9.76 -0.01 0.51
N ILE A 41 -8.84 0.28 -0.41
CA ILE A 41 -7.49 0.77 -0.08
C ILE A 41 -7.56 2.09 0.67
N LYS A 42 -8.38 3.04 0.20
CA LYS A 42 -8.56 4.34 0.85
C LYS A 42 -9.11 4.19 2.26
N ASP A 43 -10.13 3.36 2.45
CA ASP A 43 -10.72 3.10 3.76
C ASP A 43 -9.70 2.42 4.71
N LEU A 44 -8.86 1.50 4.20
CA LEU A 44 -7.80 0.84 4.97
C LEU A 44 -6.72 1.81 5.45
N VAL A 45 -6.22 2.69 4.55
CA VAL A 45 -5.20 3.71 4.87
C VAL A 45 -5.77 4.77 5.83
N LEU A 46 -7.04 5.12 5.70
CA LEU A 46 -7.74 6.01 6.64
C LEU A 46 -8.12 5.33 7.97
N GLY A 47 -7.74 4.06 8.16
CA GLY A 47 -7.91 3.36 9.42
C GLY A 47 -9.31 2.84 9.69
N LYS A 48 -10.11 2.62 8.65
CA LYS A 48 -11.43 1.99 8.78
C LYS A 48 -11.30 0.48 8.55
N GLY A 49 -11.38 -0.32 9.62
CA GLY A 49 -11.38 -1.78 9.55
C GLY A 49 -10.39 -2.44 10.50
N GLU A 50 -9.99 -3.68 10.19
CA GLU A 50 -8.93 -4.38 10.93
C GLU A 50 -7.60 -3.65 10.77
N GLN A 51 -7.04 -3.22 11.90
CA GLN A 51 -5.98 -2.24 11.92
C GLN A 51 -4.72 -2.83 12.53
N LEU A 52 -3.62 -2.73 11.77
CA LEU A 52 -2.29 -2.85 12.32
C LEU A 52 -2.03 -1.64 13.22
N ARG A 53 -1.33 -1.84 14.34
CA ARG A 53 -1.07 -0.74 15.29
C ARG A 53 -0.23 0.38 14.67
N LEU A 54 0.65 0.03 13.74
CA LEU A 54 1.47 1.00 12.99
C LEU A 54 0.74 1.57 11.76
N GLY A 55 -0.46 1.07 11.44
CA GLY A 55 -1.27 1.54 10.32
C GLY A 55 -0.87 0.97 8.95
N TYR A 56 -1.53 1.49 7.93
CA TYR A 56 -1.31 1.19 6.52
C TYR A 56 -0.88 2.44 5.78
N PHE A 57 0.12 2.29 4.92
CA PHE A 57 0.66 3.34 4.06
C PHE A 57 0.52 2.92 2.61
N VAL A 58 0.45 3.91 1.72
CA VAL A 58 0.46 3.69 0.28
C VAL A 58 1.61 4.45 -0.33
N VAL A 59 2.34 3.81 -1.24
CA VAL A 59 3.48 4.40 -1.95
C VAL A 59 3.34 4.16 -3.44
N LYS A 60 3.71 5.17 -4.23
CA LYS A 60 3.78 5.04 -5.68
C LYS A 60 5.23 4.76 -6.08
N ASN A 61 5.48 3.53 -6.53
CA ASN A 61 6.78 3.15 -7.05
C ASN A 61 6.96 3.59 -8.51
N HIS A 62 8.21 3.58 -8.99
CA HIS A 62 8.48 3.78 -10.43
C HIS A 62 7.75 2.74 -11.28
N SER A 63 7.34 3.14 -12.48
CA SER A 63 6.78 2.23 -13.48
C SER A 63 7.85 1.27 -13.98
N ALA A 64 7.44 0.10 -14.48
CA ALA A 64 8.36 -0.87 -15.06
C ALA A 64 9.18 -0.29 -16.23
N ASP A 65 8.62 0.70 -16.92
CA ASP A 65 9.23 1.38 -18.06
C ASP A 65 10.12 2.58 -17.67
N ASP A 66 10.16 2.95 -16.39
CA ASP A 66 10.92 4.11 -15.91
C ASP A 66 12.30 3.70 -15.36
N ALA A 67 13.25 3.60 -16.29
CA ALA A 67 14.62 3.15 -16.00
C ALA A 67 15.58 4.26 -15.56
N GLN A 68 15.25 5.54 -15.78
CA GLN A 68 16.22 6.66 -15.70
C GLN A 68 15.80 7.79 -14.76
N SER A 69 14.57 7.79 -14.22
CA SER A 69 14.14 8.86 -13.32
C SER A 69 15.02 8.93 -12.06
N THR A 70 15.35 10.15 -11.68
CA THR A 70 16.06 10.47 -10.44
C THR A 70 15.13 10.32 -9.23
N MET A 71 15.71 10.23 -8.03
CA MET A 71 14.94 10.22 -6.78
C MET A 71 14.02 11.44 -6.64
N TYR A 72 14.47 12.61 -7.09
CA TYR A 72 13.69 13.85 -7.03
C TYR A 72 12.46 13.80 -7.95
N GLU A 73 12.63 13.31 -9.18
CA GLU A 73 11.52 13.15 -10.12
C GLU A 73 10.49 12.14 -9.61
N ARG A 74 10.94 11.03 -9.02
CA ARG A 74 10.05 10.02 -8.42
C ARG A 74 9.23 10.60 -7.28
N LEU A 75 9.86 11.37 -6.39
CA LEU A 75 9.16 12.05 -5.30
C LEU A 75 8.15 13.07 -5.82
N ALA A 76 8.50 13.83 -6.86
CA ALA A 76 7.58 14.78 -7.50
C ALA A 76 6.37 14.07 -8.13
N GLN A 77 6.59 12.93 -8.81
CA GLN A 77 5.52 12.13 -9.39
C GLN A 77 4.62 11.46 -8.34
N GLU A 78 5.19 11.04 -7.21
CA GLU A 78 4.42 10.51 -6.08
C GLU A 78 3.54 11.61 -5.46
N ASN A 79 4.13 12.78 -5.17
CA ASN A 79 3.38 13.93 -4.65
C ASN A 79 2.26 14.34 -5.61
N ALA A 80 2.51 14.40 -6.92
CA ALA A 80 1.51 14.75 -7.92
C ALA A 80 0.38 13.69 -8.04
N PHE A 81 0.65 12.43 -7.72
CA PHE A 81 -0.35 11.36 -7.77
C PHE A 81 -1.29 11.37 -6.55
N PHE A 82 -0.78 11.77 -5.38
CA PHE A 82 -1.54 11.79 -4.12
C PHE A 82 -2.05 13.17 -3.69
N SER A 83 -1.72 14.24 -4.44
CA SER A 83 -2.30 15.59 -4.25
C SER A 83 -3.78 15.61 -4.62
#